data_AF-A0A6G3YWH3-F1
#
_entry.id   AF-A0A6G3YWH3-F1
#
_cell.length_a   1.000
_cell.length_b   1.000
_cell.length_c   1.000
_cell.angle_alpha   90.00
_cell.angle_beta   90.00
_cell.angle_gamma   90.00
#
_symmetry.space_group_name_H-M   'P 1'
#
loop_
_entity.id
_entity.type
_entity.pdbx_description
1 polymer ?
#
loop_
_entity_poly.entity_id
_entity_poly.type
_entity_poly.pdbx_seq_one_letter_code
_entity_poly.pdbx_strand_id
1 'polypeptide(L)'
;MFSQTTSSRVHWLPWILVTTGFWISSNIVLDFLVMPVMQVSGMTTQNDFAAAGYTLFWSFNRLELLCAAIILTGVLALRRSPGEFDIGRGGSRCRWALALGLGLLSLTLVDTYVLTPHMSALAVSLDALSNTATMTSAMNWFHGLYWGLEILKLGSLAFLGQLCYLDFRDRASAYMDGIG
;
A
#
# COMPACT_ATOMS: atom_id res chain seq x y z
N MET A 1 -19.80 -31.14 -30.53
CA MET A 1 -19.38 -29.77 -30.89
C MET A 1 -19.47 -28.94 -29.61
N PHE A 2 -18.36 -28.83 -28.88
CA PHE A 2 -18.32 -28.09 -27.62
C PHE A 2 -18.16 -26.60 -27.92
N SER A 3 -19.12 -25.80 -27.44
CA SER A 3 -19.08 -24.34 -27.53
C SER A 3 -17.84 -23.84 -26.78
N GLN A 4 -16.88 -23.26 -27.49
CA GLN A 4 -15.83 -22.49 -26.84
C GLN A 4 -16.47 -21.22 -26.31
N THR A 5 -16.88 -21.23 -25.04
CA THR A 5 -17.18 -19.98 -24.33
C THR A 5 -15.88 -19.18 -24.31
N THR A 6 -15.81 -18.12 -25.11
CA THR A 6 -14.77 -17.10 -25.05
C THR A 6 -14.87 -16.42 -23.69
N SER A 7 -14.26 -17.03 -22.67
CA SER A 7 -14.10 -16.42 -21.35
C SER A 7 -13.33 -15.11 -21.56
N SER A 8 -14.00 -13.97 -21.40
CA SER A 8 -13.34 -12.66 -21.42
C SER A 8 -12.22 -12.69 -20.38
N ARG A 9 -10.97 -12.60 -20.82
CA ARG A 9 -9.82 -12.62 -19.92
C ARG A 9 -9.88 -11.36 -19.07
N VAL A 10 -9.81 -11.52 -17.75
CA VAL A 10 -9.78 -10.35 -16.84
C VAL A 10 -8.46 -9.63 -17.02
N HIS A 11 -8.52 -8.36 -17.41
CA HIS A 11 -7.35 -7.51 -17.54
C HIS A 11 -6.93 -6.98 -16.17
N TRP A 12 -5.85 -7.54 -15.60
CA TRP A 12 -5.38 -7.21 -14.26
C TRP A 12 -4.62 -5.88 -14.17
N LEU A 13 -4.03 -5.41 -15.27
CA LEU A 13 -3.15 -4.25 -15.26
C LEU A 13 -3.85 -2.94 -14.83
N PRO A 14 -5.06 -2.60 -15.33
CA PRO A 14 -5.80 -1.44 -14.84
C PRO A 14 -6.14 -1.52 -13.36
N TRP A 15 -6.49 -2.71 -12.85
CA TRP A 15 -6.79 -2.90 -11.44
C TRP A 15 -5.57 -2.65 -10.55
N ILE A 16 -4.39 -3.11 -10.96
CA ILE A 16 -3.14 -2.82 -10.25
C ILE A 16 -2.87 -1.32 -10.21
N LEU A 17 -3.03 -0.63 -11.34
CA LEU A 17 -2.79 0.82 -11.42
C LEU A 17 -3.77 1.63 -10.57
N VAL A 18 -5.07 1.33 -10.64
CA VAL A 18 -6.10 1.99 -9.83
C VAL A 18 -5.86 1.73 -8.34
N THR A 19 -5.57 0.48 -7.96
CA THR A 19 -5.28 0.13 -6.56
C THR A 19 -4.03 0.85 -6.05
N THR A 20 -2.96 0.91 -6.86
CA THR A 20 -1.72 1.63 -6.51
C THR A 20 -1.97 3.12 -6.31
N GLY A 21 -2.70 3.75 -7.25
CA GLY A 21 -3.06 5.17 -7.16
C GLY A 21 -3.91 5.48 -5.94
N PHE A 22 -4.97 4.69 -5.72
CA PHE A 22 -5.81 4.78 -4.53
C PHE A 22 -4.98 4.67 -3.25
N TRP A 23 -4.12 3.66 -3.17
CA TRP A 23 -3.34 3.38 -1.97
C TRP A 23 -2.33 4.50 -1.65
N ILE A 24 -1.65 5.07 -2.65
CA ILE A 24 -0.79 6.24 -2.47
C ILE A 24 -1.60 7.45 -1.99
N SER A 25 -2.73 7.75 -2.64
CA SER A 25 -3.58 8.89 -2.27
C SER A 25 -4.12 8.75 -0.85
N SER A 26 -4.54 7.55 -0.45
CA SER A 26 -5.02 7.25 0.88
C SER A 26 -3.95 7.47 1.97
N ASN A 27 -2.70 7.07 1.73
CA ASN A 27 -1.59 7.34 2.67
C ASN A 27 -1.32 8.83 2.81
N ILE A 28 -1.29 9.56 1.69
CA ILE A 28 -1.11 11.02 1.71
C ILE A 28 -2.22 11.69 2.53
N VAL A 29 -3.47 11.30 2.32
CA VAL A 29 -4.60 11.84 3.08
C VAL A 29 -4.47 11.51 4.57
N LEU A 30 -4.09 10.28 4.93
CA LEU A 30 -3.96 9.92 6.34
C LEU A 30 -2.85 10.73 7.04
N ASP A 31 -1.65 10.75 6.48
CA ASP A 31 -0.47 11.31 7.15
C ASP A 31 -0.36 12.83 7.04
N PHE A 32 -0.76 13.42 5.90
CA PHE A 32 -0.60 14.85 5.65
C PHE A 32 -1.88 15.66 5.83
N LEU A 33 -3.04 15.02 5.91
CA LEU A 33 -4.31 15.72 6.16
C LEU A 33 -4.92 15.31 7.51
N VAL A 34 -5.18 14.02 7.73
CA VAL A 34 -5.93 13.58 8.92
C VAL A 34 -5.10 13.78 10.19
N MET A 35 -3.85 13.31 10.23
CA MET A 35 -2.98 13.45 11.41
C MET A 35 -2.71 14.91 11.80
N PRO A 36 -2.34 15.82 10.88
CA PRO A 36 -2.12 17.23 11.22
C PRO A 36 -3.40 17.95 11.67
N VAL A 37 -4.55 17.62 11.07
CA VAL A 37 -5.84 18.18 11.49
C VAL A 37 -6.18 17.77 12.92
N MET A 38 -5.96 16.51 13.30
CA MET A 38 -6.15 16.07 14.69
C MET A 38 -5.22 16.79 15.67
N GLN A 39 -3.99 17.09 15.24
CA GLN A 39 -3.04 17.84 16.06
C GLN A 39 -3.45 19.30 16.26
N VAL A 40 -3.81 20.01 15.18
CA VAL A 40 -4.16 21.45 15.25
C VAL A 40 -5.52 21.68 15.91
N SER A 41 -6.47 20.74 15.76
CA SER A 41 -7.77 20.80 16.43
C SER A 41 -7.71 20.53 17.94
N GLY A 42 -6.54 20.15 18.47
CA GLY A 42 -6.37 19.80 19.88
C GLY A 42 -6.98 18.45 20.26
N MET A 43 -7.38 17.62 19.28
CA MET A 43 -7.84 16.26 19.57
C MET A 43 -6.76 15.41 20.23
N THR A 44 -5.47 15.72 20.01
CA THR A 44 -4.32 15.03 20.62
C THR A 44 -4.20 15.19 22.13
N THR A 45 -4.90 16.15 22.74
CA THR A 45 -4.87 16.39 24.20
C THR A 45 -6.08 15.79 24.92
N GLN A 46 -6.99 15.15 24.19
CA GLN A 46 -8.16 14.48 24.75
C GLN A 46 -7.83 13.03 25.12
N ASN A 47 -8.42 12.53 26.20
CA ASN A 47 -8.22 11.16 26.70
C ASN A 47 -8.57 10.09 25.64
N ASP A 48 -9.49 10.38 24.73
CA ASP A 48 -9.90 9.45 23.68
C ASP A 48 -8.95 9.43 22.47
N PHE A 49 -7.90 10.26 22.45
CA PHE A 49 -6.97 10.36 21.32
C PHE A 49 -6.31 9.03 20.99
N ALA A 50 -5.78 8.33 22.00
CA ALA A 50 -5.08 7.07 21.79
C ALA A 50 -6.01 5.99 21.22
N ALA A 51 -7.26 5.94 21.69
CA ALA A 51 -8.28 5.01 21.21
C ALA A 51 -8.76 5.35 19.79
N ALA A 52 -8.99 6.63 19.49
CA ALA A 52 -9.37 7.12 18.17
C ALA A 52 -8.24 6.87 17.15
N GLY A 53 -7.00 7.19 17.51
CA GLY A 53 -5.81 6.92 16.71
C GLY A 53 -5.64 5.43 16.43
N TYR A 54 -5.73 4.58 17.45
CA TYR A 54 -5.68 3.13 17.28
C TYR A 54 -6.75 2.66 16.28
N THR A 55 -8.01 3.07 16.45
CA THR A 55 -9.12 2.64 15.59
C THR A 55 -8.90 3.08 14.13
N LEU A 56 -8.41 4.30 13.93
CA LEU A 56 -8.10 4.85 12.62
C LEU A 56 -6.99 4.05 11.92
N PHE A 57 -5.81 3.92 12.54
CA PHE A 57 -4.69 3.17 11.97
C PHE A 57 -5.01 1.68 11.82
N TRP A 58 -5.72 1.08 12.76
CA TRP A 58 -6.15 -0.32 12.69
C TRP A 58 -7.04 -0.63 11.49
N SER A 59 -7.97 0.29 11.20
CA SER A 59 -8.87 0.18 10.06
C SER A 59 -8.13 0.45 8.75
N PHE A 60 -7.28 1.48 8.74
CA PHE A 60 -6.49 1.85 7.57
C PHE A 60 -5.52 0.74 7.17
N ASN A 61 -4.75 0.19 8.11
CA ASN A 61 -3.77 -0.86 7.83
C ASN A 61 -4.42 -2.12 7.20
N ARG A 62 -5.69 -2.42 7.53
CA ARG A 62 -6.45 -3.50 6.86
C ARG A 62 -6.80 -3.18 5.42
N LEU A 63 -7.16 -1.93 5.14
CA LEU A 63 -7.37 -1.46 3.79
C LEU A 63 -6.06 -1.57 2.99
N GLU A 64 -4.93 -1.25 3.61
CA GLU A 64 -3.61 -1.42 2.99
C GLU A 64 -3.29 -2.89 2.70
N LEU A 65 -3.58 -3.79 3.64
CA LEU A 65 -3.45 -5.24 3.41
C LEU A 65 -4.31 -5.72 2.24
N LEU A 66 -5.53 -5.21 2.11
CA LEU A 66 -6.40 -5.51 0.96
C LEU A 66 -5.78 -5.01 -0.35
N CYS A 67 -5.27 -3.77 -0.38
CA CYS A 67 -4.56 -3.22 -1.53
C CYS A 67 -3.34 -4.06 -1.91
N ALA A 68 -2.51 -4.44 -0.93
CA ALA A 68 -1.35 -5.30 -1.13
C ALA A 68 -1.73 -6.66 -1.71
N ALA A 69 -2.80 -7.28 -1.19
CA ALA A 69 -3.31 -8.56 -1.67
C ALA A 69 -3.82 -8.46 -3.12
N ILE A 70 -4.56 -7.40 -3.47
CA ILE A 70 -5.04 -7.18 -4.84
C ILE A 70 -3.86 -6.99 -5.80
N ILE A 71 -2.88 -6.16 -5.45
CA ILE A 71 -1.70 -5.91 -6.29
C ILE A 71 -0.90 -7.20 -6.49
N LEU A 72 -0.56 -7.93 -5.42
CA LEU A 72 0.19 -9.17 -5.52
C LEU A 72 -0.55 -10.22 -6.34
N THR A 73 -1.86 -10.34 -6.14
CA THR A 73 -2.71 -11.25 -6.94
C THR A 73 -2.70 -10.87 -8.41
N GLY A 74 -2.85 -9.58 -8.72
CA GLY A 74 -2.78 -9.08 -10.10
C GLY A 74 -1.43 -9.36 -10.75
N VAL A 75 -0.32 -9.13 -10.04
CA VAL A 75 1.03 -9.44 -10.52
C VAL A 75 1.19 -10.94 -10.78
N LEU A 76 0.71 -11.80 -9.87
CA LEU A 76 0.76 -13.25 -10.03
C LEU A 76 -0.13 -13.73 -11.19
N ALA A 77 -1.29 -13.13 -11.40
CA ALA A 77 -2.19 -13.46 -12.51
C ALA A 77 -1.57 -13.06 -13.86
N LEU A 78 -0.99 -11.86 -13.95
CA LEU A 78 -0.26 -11.40 -15.14
C LEU A 78 0.90 -12.34 -15.51
N ARG A 79 1.58 -12.93 -14.52
CA ARG A 79 2.63 -13.94 -14.75
C ARG A 79 2.12 -15.25 -15.33
N ARG A 80 0.87 -15.62 -15.04
CA ARG A 80 0.29 -16.89 -15.48
C ARG A 80 -0.39 -16.81 -16.83
N SER A 81 -0.64 -15.61 -17.35
CA SER A 81 -1.28 -15.38 -18.66
C SER A 81 -0.24 -15.42 -19.81
N PRO A 82 -0.19 -16.48 -20.63
CA PRO A 82 0.61 -16.49 -21.84
C PRO A 82 0.04 -15.42 -22.79
N GLY A 83 0.88 -14.49 -23.25
CA GLY A 83 0.51 -13.37 -24.11
C GLY A 83 0.29 -12.02 -23.41
N GLU A 84 0.19 -11.98 -22.08
CA GLU A 84 0.19 -10.71 -21.34
C GLU A 84 1.56 -10.36 -20.78
N PHE A 85 2.43 -11.33 -20.47
CA PHE A 85 3.81 -11.02 -20.05
C PHE A 85 4.77 -11.83 -20.89
N ASP A 86 5.25 -11.27 -22.00
CA ASP A 86 6.32 -11.91 -22.76
C ASP A 86 7.64 -11.75 -21.99
N ILE A 87 8.14 -12.89 -21.51
CA ILE A 87 9.35 -13.01 -20.70
C ILE A 87 10.57 -12.45 -21.45
N GLY A 88 10.53 -12.41 -22.80
CA GLY A 88 11.60 -11.92 -23.66
C GLY A 88 11.80 -10.39 -23.69
N ARG A 89 10.75 -9.57 -23.46
CA ARG A 89 10.85 -8.09 -23.40
C ARG A 89 10.59 -7.51 -21.99
N GLY A 90 9.79 -8.19 -21.16
CA GLY A 90 9.35 -7.72 -19.83
C GLY A 90 9.90 -8.50 -18.63
N GLY A 91 10.74 -9.53 -18.83
CA GLY A 91 11.14 -10.48 -17.78
C GLY A 91 11.78 -9.83 -16.54
N SER A 92 12.60 -8.79 -16.72
CA SER A 92 13.17 -8.04 -15.59
C SER A 92 12.10 -7.25 -14.83
N ARG A 93 11.23 -6.51 -15.54
CA ARG A 93 10.12 -5.74 -14.94
C ARG A 93 9.16 -6.65 -14.16
N CYS A 94 8.91 -7.85 -14.68
CA CYS A 94 8.08 -8.86 -14.05
C CYS A 94 8.64 -9.37 -12.71
N ARG A 95 9.96 -9.62 -12.66
CA ARG A 95 10.65 -10.05 -11.43
C ARG A 95 10.63 -8.95 -10.37
N TRP A 96 10.89 -7.71 -10.78
CA TRP A 96 10.81 -6.55 -9.89
C TRP A 96 9.39 -6.33 -9.38
N ALA A 97 8.37 -6.39 -10.24
CA ALA A 97 6.97 -6.24 -9.82
C ALA A 97 6.57 -7.31 -8.78
N LEU A 98 7.02 -8.55 -8.94
CA LEU A 98 6.77 -9.60 -7.95
C LEU A 98 7.49 -9.35 -6.62
N ALA A 99 8.77 -8.98 -6.68
CA ALA A 99 9.56 -8.65 -5.49
C ALA A 99 8.95 -7.46 -4.72
N LEU A 100 8.52 -6.42 -5.44
CA LEU A 100 7.84 -5.26 -4.88
C LEU A 100 6.48 -5.63 -4.28
N GLY A 101 5.67 -6.45 -4.97
CA GLY A 101 4.39 -6.91 -4.44
C GLY A 101 4.53 -7.70 -3.13
N LEU A 102 5.51 -8.60 -3.06
CA LEU A 102 5.83 -9.34 -1.82
C LEU A 102 6.38 -8.43 -0.72
N GLY A 103 7.25 -7.49 -1.08
CA GLY A 103 7.79 -6.48 -0.16
C GLY A 103 6.69 -5.61 0.44
N LEU A 104 5.78 -5.10 -0.39
CA LEU A 104 4.63 -4.29 0.04
C LEU A 104 3.69 -5.05 0.97
N LEU A 105 3.40 -6.32 0.65
CA LEU A 105 2.62 -7.18 1.56
C LEU A 105 3.36 -7.40 2.89
N SER A 106 4.68 -7.56 2.86
CA SER A 106 5.47 -7.77 4.07
C SER A 106 5.48 -6.51 4.95
N LEU A 107 5.68 -5.34 4.34
CA LEU A 107 5.64 -4.05 5.03
C LEU A 107 4.28 -3.83 5.69
N THR A 108 3.19 -3.99 4.94
CA THR A 108 1.83 -3.83 5.49
C THR A 108 1.51 -4.80 6.62
N LEU A 109 2.00 -6.04 6.57
CA LEU A 109 1.86 -6.98 7.69
C LEU A 109 2.61 -6.51 8.94
N VAL A 110 3.83 -6.01 8.77
CA VAL A 110 4.62 -5.45 9.87
C VAL A 110 3.93 -4.23 10.48
N ASP A 111 3.46 -3.29 9.66
CA ASP A 111 2.74 -2.10 10.13
C ASP A 111 1.45 -2.50 10.87
N THR A 112 0.67 -3.42 10.30
CA THR A 112 -0.61 -3.87 10.86
C THR A 112 -0.47 -4.60 12.19
N TYR A 113 0.47 -5.54 12.28
CA TYR A 113 0.50 -6.52 13.37
C TYR A 113 1.64 -6.32 14.36
N VAL A 114 2.64 -5.51 14.02
CA VAL A 114 3.76 -5.21 14.91
C VAL A 114 3.74 -3.75 15.31
N LEU A 115 3.83 -2.84 14.35
CA LEU A 115 4.10 -1.44 14.64
C LEU A 115 2.91 -0.74 15.29
N THR A 116 1.72 -0.82 14.68
CA THR A 116 0.52 -0.17 15.21
C THR A 116 0.13 -0.68 16.60
N PRO A 117 0.09 -2.00 16.90
CA PRO A 117 -0.18 -2.47 18.25
C PRO A 117 0.83 -1.96 19.30
N HIS A 118 2.13 -1.95 18.98
CA HIS A 118 3.15 -1.45 19.89
C HIS A 118 3.04 0.06 20.14
N MET A 119 2.86 0.86 19.09
CA MET A 119 2.68 2.30 19.23
C MET A 119 1.41 2.63 20.01
N SER A 120 0.30 1.94 19.74
CA SER A 120 -0.96 2.18 20.45
C SER A 120 -0.89 1.76 21.92
N ALA A 121 -0.21 0.65 22.25
CA ALA A 121 0.01 0.27 23.64
C ALA A 121 0.80 1.33 24.42
N LEU A 122 1.86 1.88 23.82
CA LEU A 122 2.62 2.98 24.40
C LEU A 122 1.75 4.23 24.54
N ALA A 123 0.96 4.58 23.53
CA ALA A 123 0.08 5.76 23.57
C ALA A 123 -0.96 5.67 24.69
N VAL A 124 -1.62 4.52 24.85
CA VAL A 124 -2.60 4.29 25.94
C VAL A 124 -1.93 4.32 27.31
N SER A 125 -0.72 3.75 27.45
CA SER A 125 0.01 3.79 28.72
C SER A 125 0.43 5.21 29.11
N LEU A 126 0.77 6.04 28.12
CA LEU A 126 1.10 7.45 28.32
C LEU A 126 -0.14 8.23 28.75
N ASP A 127 -1.26 8.06 28.04
CA ASP A 127 -2.55 8.70 28.38
C ASP A 127 -2.99 8.37 29.81
N ALA A 128 -2.86 7.12 30.24
CA ALA A 128 -3.17 6.69 31.60
C ALA A 128 -2.23 7.29 32.68
N LEU A 129 -0.99 7.65 32.33
CA LEU A 129 0.00 8.23 33.24
C LEU A 129 0.08 9.76 33.17
N SER A 130 -0.40 10.40 32.11
CA SER A 130 -0.08 11.79 31.79
C SER A 130 -1.17 12.78 32.16
N ASN A 131 -1.02 13.33 33.37
CA ASN A 131 -1.12 14.78 33.59
C ASN A 131 0.24 15.49 33.39
N THR A 132 1.31 14.83 32.90
CA THR A 132 2.64 15.47 32.73
C THR A 132 3.70 14.68 31.92
N ALA A 133 3.37 13.59 31.23
CA ALA A 133 4.40 12.78 30.56
C ALA A 133 4.84 13.42 29.23
N THR A 134 6.07 13.92 29.22
CA THR A 134 6.82 14.18 27.99
C THR A 134 6.85 12.92 27.12
N MET A 135 6.62 13.08 25.82
CA MET A 135 6.60 11.99 24.85
C MET A 135 7.87 11.13 25.01
N THR A 136 7.69 9.87 25.43
CA THR A 136 8.80 9.02 25.82
C THR A 136 9.74 8.79 24.64
N SER A 137 11.04 8.64 24.90
CA SER A 137 12.05 8.34 23.87
C SER A 137 11.67 7.12 23.01
N ALA A 138 10.96 6.15 23.59
CA ALA A 138 10.43 4.99 22.90
C ALA A 138 9.37 5.35 21.85
N MET A 139 8.43 6.25 22.16
CA MET A 139 7.39 6.69 21.21
C MET A 139 8.01 7.39 20.00
N ASN A 140 8.99 8.27 20.23
CA ASN A 140 9.69 8.95 19.13
C ASN A 140 10.44 7.98 18.22
N TRP A 141 11.03 6.92 18.79
CA TRP A 141 11.70 5.88 18.02
C TRP A 141 10.73 5.14 17.09
N PHE A 142 9.58 4.70 17.62
CA PHE A 142 8.59 4.02 16.80
C PHE A 142 7.96 4.92 15.74
N HIS A 143 7.77 6.21 16.03
CA HIS A 143 7.31 7.17 15.02
C HIS A 143 8.34 7.37 13.90
N GLY A 144 9.64 7.39 14.24
CA GLY A 144 10.71 7.41 13.24
C GLY A 144 10.75 6.15 12.39
N LEU A 145 10.56 4.97 13.00
CA LEU A 145 10.48 3.70 12.29
C LEU A 145 9.27 3.66 11.34
N TYR A 146 8.11 4.13 11.79
CA TYR A 146 6.91 4.30 10.96
C TYR A 146 7.21 5.11 9.70
N TRP A 147 7.76 6.32 9.85
CA TRP A 147 8.10 7.17 8.69
C TRP A 147 9.09 6.51 7.74
N GLY A 148 10.09 5.80 8.26
CA GLY A 148 11.06 5.07 7.44
C GLY A 148 10.39 3.99 6.60
N LEU A 149 9.50 3.21 7.19
CA LEU A 149 8.72 2.18 6.51
C LEU A 149 7.72 2.79 5.51
N GLU A 150 7.10 3.91 5.86
CA GLU A 150 6.18 4.65 5.01
C GLU A 150 6.85 5.15 3.72
N ILE A 151 8.01 5.78 3.84
CA ILE A 151 8.79 6.24 2.68
C ILE A 151 9.17 5.05 1.78
N LEU A 152 9.59 3.93 2.38
CA LEU A 152 9.93 2.72 1.65
C LEU A 152 8.70 2.13 0.93
N LYS A 153 7.55 2.11 1.59
CA LYS A 153 6.27 1.63 1.05
C LYS A 153 5.81 2.50 -0.12
N LEU A 154 5.77 3.81 0.04
CA LEU A 154 5.38 4.76 -1.01
C LEU A 154 6.34 4.72 -2.20
N GLY A 155 7.66 4.65 -1.94
CA GLY A 155 8.66 4.48 -2.99
C GLY A 155 8.47 3.17 -3.77
N SER A 156 8.20 2.08 -3.07
CA SER A 156 7.93 0.77 -3.67
C SER A 156 6.63 0.76 -4.49
N LEU A 157 5.57 1.41 -4.00
CA LEU A 157 4.30 1.58 -4.70
C LEU A 157 4.47 2.41 -5.99
N ALA A 158 5.14 3.55 -5.89
CA ALA A 158 5.40 4.41 -7.05
C ALA A 158 6.22 3.65 -8.11
N PHE A 159 7.24 2.91 -7.69
CA PHE A 159 8.07 2.13 -8.61
C PHE A 159 7.29 0.99 -9.26
N LEU A 160 6.48 0.24 -8.50
CA LEU A 160 5.59 -0.79 -9.05
C LEU A 160 4.58 -0.21 -10.04
N GLY A 161 3.95 0.91 -9.69
CA GLY A 161 3.02 1.63 -10.55
C GLY A 161 3.67 2.09 -11.85
N GLN A 162 4.89 2.62 -11.79
CA GLN A 162 5.66 3.01 -12.98
C GLN A 162 5.96 1.80 -13.88
N LEU A 163 6.39 0.67 -13.33
CA LEU A 163 6.64 -0.55 -14.11
C LEU A 163 5.37 -1.02 -14.83
N CYS A 164 4.24 -1.00 -14.14
CA CYS A 164 2.94 -1.39 -14.69
C CYS A 164 2.43 -0.40 -15.75
N TYR A 165 2.64 0.90 -15.55
CA TYR A 165 2.24 1.93 -16.50
C TYR A 165 3.05 1.84 -17.82
N LEU A 166 4.36 1.59 -17.71
CA LEU A 166 5.20 1.37 -18.89
C LEU A 166 4.74 0.15 -19.67
N ASP A 167 4.41 -0.95 -18.99
CA ASP A 167 3.85 -2.14 -19.66
C ASP A 167 2.51 -1.85 -20.35
N PHE A 168 1.62 -1.08 -19.71
CA PHE A 168 0.35 -0.67 -20.31
C PHE A 168 0.56 0.16 -21.57
N ARG A 169 1.46 1.15 -21.51
CA ARG A 169 1.78 2.04 -22.63
C ARG A 169 2.38 1.26 -23.80
N ASP A 170 3.35 0.38 -23.53
CA ASP A 170 4.03 -0.39 -24.57
C ASP A 170 3.03 -1.31 -25.33
N ARG A 171 2.01 -1.85 -24.64
CA ARG A 171 0.92 -2.61 -25.27
C ARG A 171 -0.03 -1.75 -26.10
N ALA A 172 -0.40 -0.58 -25.59
CA ALA A 172 -1.27 0.35 -26.29
C ALA A 172 -0.64 0.79 -27.62
N SER A 173 0.66 1.08 -27.63
CA SER A 173 1.43 1.38 -28.85
C SER A 173 1.43 0.20 -29.83
N ALA A 174 1.74 -1.03 -29.36
CA ALA A 174 1.77 -2.21 -30.22
C ALA A 174 0.40 -2.54 -30.87
N TYR A 175 -0.70 -2.27 -30.18
CA TYR A 175 -2.05 -2.41 -30.75
C TYR A 175 -2.31 -1.40 -31.87
N MET A 176 -1.86 -0.15 -31.70
CA MET A 176 -2.03 0.90 -32.71
C MET A 176 -1.18 0.65 -33.96
N ASP A 177 0.05 0.14 -33.78
CA ASP A 177 0.97 -0.14 -34.89
C ASP A 177 0.57 -1.40 -35.70
N GLY A 178 -0.16 -2.34 -35.09
CA GLY A 178 -0.62 -3.58 -35.74
C GLY A 178 -1.90 -3.45 -36.58
N ILE A 179 -2.48 -2.25 -36.68
CA ILE A 179 -3.69 -1.94 -37.47
C ILE A 179 -3.32 -1.21 -38.78
N GLY A 180 -2.02 -1.07 -39.09
CA GLY A 180 -1.49 -0.46 -40.32
C GLY A 180 -1.24 -1.45 -41.46
#